data_AF-Q7Q437-F1
#
_entry.id   AF-Q7Q437-F1
#
_cell.length_a   1.000
_cell.length_b   1.000
_cell.length_c   1.000
_cell.angle_alpha   90.00
_cell.angle_beta   90.00
_cell.angle_gamma   90.00
#
_symmetry.space_group_name_H-M   'P 1'
#
loop_
_entity.id
_entity.type
_entity.pdbx_description
1 polymer ?
#
loop_
_entity_poly.entity_id
_entity_poly.type
_entity_poly.pdbx_seq_one_letter_code
_entity_poly.pdbx_strand_id
1 'polypeptide(L)'
;FQPWVIRTYGDRAKTKTITLKKQARIIKTLRGLEMNNPDSSKFRFWVKTKGKVRCYGGLVRMLRTFAKRSKTQKAFPFPLSLQEPGQPYKKVAVVENFFDIIYGVHVSLGSRATRHAGQKRTYRTITETYAFLPREAVTKFLSLCSQCSKLTTKVYLPKSEPRMEPRNDDTVPPSE
;
A
#
# COMPACT_ATOMS: atom_id res chain seq x y z
N PHE A 1 11.34 10.45 5.85
CA PHE A 1 10.50 9.36 5.31
C PHE A 1 11.20 8.65 4.14
N GLN A 2 11.50 9.36 3.05
CA GLN A 2 12.06 8.77 1.82
C GLN A 2 13.33 7.92 2.00
N PRO A 3 14.35 8.34 2.77
CA PRO A 3 15.56 7.50 2.94
C PRO A 3 15.26 6.15 3.59
N TRP A 4 14.30 6.11 4.52
CA TRP A 4 13.86 4.88 5.16
C TRP A 4 13.08 3.98 4.18
N VAL A 5 12.23 4.56 3.33
CA VAL A 5 11.47 3.80 2.31
C VAL A 5 12.42 3.13 1.32
N ILE A 6 13.38 3.87 0.77
CA ILE A 6 14.35 3.33 -0.19
C ILE A 6 15.22 2.24 0.45
N ARG A 7 15.64 2.42 1.71
CA ARG A 7 16.39 1.39 2.45
C ARG A 7 15.57 0.12 2.69
N THR A 8 14.29 0.26 3.01
CA THR A 8 13.41 -0.85 3.42
C THR A 8 12.79 -1.60 2.23
N TYR A 9 12.45 -0.86 1.15
CA TYR A 9 11.65 -1.38 0.03
C TYR A 9 12.29 -1.16 -1.34
N GLY A 10 13.47 -0.55 -1.43
CA GLY A 10 14.18 -0.34 -2.70
C GLY A 10 14.72 -1.63 -3.32
N ASP A 11 15.46 -1.50 -4.43
CA ASP A 11 15.88 -2.65 -5.26
C ASP A 11 16.70 -3.73 -4.53
N ARG A 12 17.43 -3.34 -3.48
CA ARG A 12 18.24 -4.27 -2.67
C ARG A 12 17.39 -5.07 -1.68
N ALA A 13 16.15 -4.65 -1.42
CA ALA A 13 15.27 -5.28 -0.46
C ALA A 13 14.52 -6.47 -1.10
N LYS A 14 14.50 -7.60 -0.41
CA LYS A 14 13.77 -8.80 -0.83
C LYS A 14 12.27 -8.69 -0.52
N THR A 15 11.61 -7.67 -1.08
CA THR A 15 10.19 -7.38 -0.78
C THR A 15 9.31 -7.46 -2.02
N LYS A 16 8.00 -7.57 -1.79
CA LYS A 16 6.97 -7.63 -2.85
C LYS A 16 6.62 -6.26 -3.45
N THR A 17 7.39 -5.21 -3.13
CA THR A 17 7.18 -3.86 -3.66
C THR A 17 7.67 -3.75 -5.12
N ILE A 18 7.32 -2.62 -5.74
CA ILE A 18 7.66 -2.32 -7.13
C ILE A 18 8.44 -1.02 -7.15
N THR A 19 9.71 -1.09 -7.54
CA THR A 19 10.57 0.06 -7.78
C THR A 19 10.40 0.57 -9.21
N LEU A 20 10.91 1.76 -9.53
CA LEU A 20 10.92 2.28 -10.90
C LEU A 20 11.65 1.33 -11.86
N LYS A 21 12.78 0.77 -11.43
CA LYS A 21 13.54 -0.22 -12.21
C LYS A 21 12.72 -1.48 -12.48
N LYS A 22 12.03 -2.01 -11.46
CA LYS A 22 11.15 -3.18 -11.61
C LYS A 22 9.94 -2.87 -12.48
N GLN A 23 9.34 -1.70 -12.35
CA GLN A 23 8.22 -1.24 -13.17
C GLN A 23 8.64 -1.14 -14.65
N ALA A 24 9.77 -0.51 -14.95
CA ALA A 24 10.30 -0.40 -16.31
C ALA A 24 10.51 -1.79 -16.94
N ARG A 25 11.05 -2.74 -16.17
CA ARG A 25 11.18 -4.14 -16.61
C ARG A 25 9.82 -4.78 -16.89
N ILE A 26 8.85 -4.65 -15.98
CA ILE A 26 7.48 -5.18 -16.17
C ILE A 26 6.87 -4.62 -17.46
N ILE A 27 6.98 -3.30 -17.69
CA ILE A 27 6.46 -2.64 -18.90
C ILE A 27 7.17 -3.19 -20.14
N LYS A 28 8.49 -3.37 -20.10
CA LYS A 28 9.27 -3.96 -21.20
C LYS A 28 8.83 -5.39 -21.51
N THR A 29 8.59 -6.21 -20.49
CA THR A 29 8.05 -7.57 -20.63
C THR A 29 6.66 -7.58 -21.24
N LEU A 30 5.77 -6.72 -20.76
CA LEU A 30 4.39 -6.62 -21.24
C LEU A 30 4.32 -6.13 -22.69
N ARG A 31 5.28 -5.32 -23.12
CA ARG A 31 5.44 -4.87 -24.52
C ARG A 31 6.10 -5.93 -25.41
N GLY A 32 6.55 -7.06 -24.86
CA GLY A 32 7.29 -8.07 -25.62
C GLY A 32 8.73 -7.68 -25.99
N LEU A 33 9.23 -6.56 -25.46
CA LEU A 33 10.55 -6.01 -25.75
C LEU A 33 11.66 -6.57 -24.84
N GLU A 34 11.32 -7.41 -23.86
CA GLU A 34 12.31 -8.05 -22.99
C GLU A 34 12.92 -9.24 -23.73
N MET A 35 14.25 -9.23 -23.89
CA MET A 35 15.00 -10.28 -24.55
C MET A 35 14.72 -11.63 -23.88
N ASN A 36 14.48 -12.66 -24.69
CA ASN A 36 14.36 -14.04 -24.21
C ASN A 36 15.72 -14.49 -23.68
N ASN A 37 15.90 -14.45 -22.36
CA ASN A 37 17.04 -15.06 -21.68
C ASN A 37 16.51 -16.07 -20.64
N PRO A 38 17.12 -17.27 -20.50
CA PRO A 38 16.71 -18.28 -19.52
C PRO A 38 16.51 -17.72 -18.09
N ASP A 39 17.33 -16.77 -17.65
CA ASP A 39 17.25 -16.14 -16.32
C ASP A 39 15.98 -15.29 -16.12
N SER A 40 15.36 -14.82 -17.21
CA SER A 40 14.15 -14.00 -17.16
C SER A 40 12.86 -14.84 -17.08
N SER A 41 12.92 -16.16 -17.25
CA SER A 41 11.73 -17.01 -17.43
C SER A 41 10.77 -16.98 -16.23
N LYS A 42 11.30 -17.05 -15.00
CA LYS A 42 10.49 -16.94 -13.77
C LYS A 42 9.83 -15.57 -13.66
N PHE A 43 10.56 -14.50 -13.99
CA PHE A 43 10.04 -13.14 -13.98
C PHE A 43 8.95 -12.95 -15.04
N ARG A 44 9.19 -13.39 -16.29
CA ARG A 44 8.23 -13.34 -17.38
C ARG A 44 6.97 -14.15 -17.10
N PHE A 45 7.11 -15.34 -16.52
CA PHE A 45 5.98 -16.16 -16.09
C PHE A 45 5.18 -15.44 -15.00
N TRP A 46 5.85 -14.90 -13.98
CA TRP A 46 5.20 -14.11 -12.94
C TRP A 46 4.47 -12.89 -13.52
N VAL A 47 5.10 -12.13 -14.41
CA VAL A 47 4.50 -10.97 -15.09
C VAL A 47 3.32 -11.39 -15.96
N LYS A 48 3.37 -12.51 -16.69
CA LYS A 48 2.23 -12.98 -17.48
C LYS A 48 1.07 -13.46 -16.60
N THR A 49 1.37 -14.17 -15.51
CA THR A 49 0.38 -14.71 -14.57
C THR A 49 -0.27 -13.60 -13.72
N LYS A 50 0.49 -12.59 -13.29
CA LYS A 50 0.00 -11.44 -12.51
C LYS A 50 -0.43 -10.24 -13.38
N GLY A 51 0.09 -10.14 -14.60
CA GLY A 51 -0.13 -9.03 -15.55
C GLY A 51 -1.48 -9.06 -16.27
N LYS A 52 -2.40 -9.96 -15.87
CA LYS A 52 -3.83 -9.69 -16.05
C LYS A 52 -4.28 -8.43 -15.28
N VAL A 53 -3.47 -7.89 -14.37
CA VAL A 53 -3.53 -6.49 -13.88
C VAL A 53 -2.99 -5.57 -14.97
N ARG A 54 -3.86 -5.20 -15.93
CA ARG A 54 -3.50 -4.32 -17.03
C ARG A 54 -3.37 -2.88 -16.51
N CYS A 55 -2.14 -2.36 -16.52
CA CYS A 55 -1.87 -0.94 -16.34
C CYS A 55 -2.63 -0.13 -17.39
N TYR A 56 -3.59 0.72 -16.99
CA TYR A 56 -4.20 1.67 -17.89
C TYR A 56 -3.47 3.01 -17.86
N GLY A 57 -3.01 3.39 -19.04
CA GLY A 57 -2.37 4.64 -19.40
C GLY A 57 -2.17 4.65 -20.92
N GLY A 58 -3.28 4.69 -21.67
CA GLY A 58 -3.29 5.24 -23.04
C GLY A 58 -2.80 4.40 -24.23
N LEU A 59 -2.77 3.05 -24.20
CA LEU A 59 -2.33 2.29 -25.41
C LEU A 59 -3.06 0.95 -25.64
N VAL A 60 -4.37 0.92 -25.42
CA VAL A 60 -5.23 -0.25 -25.71
C VAL A 60 -6.27 0.10 -26.77
N ARG A 61 -5.86 0.76 -27.86
CA ARG A 61 -6.64 0.80 -29.11
C ARG A 61 -6.06 -0.09 -30.22
N MET A 62 -4.88 -0.72 -30.04
CA MET A 62 -4.21 -1.42 -31.15
C MET A 62 -4.02 -2.94 -31.02
N LEU A 63 -4.44 -3.57 -29.92
CA LEU A 63 -4.31 -5.04 -29.78
C LEU A 63 -5.57 -5.84 -30.10
N ARG A 64 -6.71 -5.17 -30.38
CA ARG A 64 -7.96 -5.86 -30.71
C ARG A 64 -8.13 -6.14 -32.21
N THR A 65 -7.28 -5.57 -33.08
CA THR A 65 -7.44 -5.70 -34.54
C THR A 65 -6.61 -6.83 -35.18
N PHE A 66 -5.71 -7.48 -34.45
CA PHE A 66 -4.93 -8.63 -34.95
C PHE A 66 -5.50 -10.01 -34.59
N ALA A 67 -6.62 -10.08 -33.87
CA ALA A 67 -7.27 -11.35 -33.49
C ALA A 67 -8.24 -11.89 -34.56
N LYS A 68 -8.07 -11.51 -35.83
CA LYS A 68 -8.63 -12.31 -36.93
C LYS A 68 -7.54 -13.23 -37.44
N ARG A 69 -7.81 -14.53 -37.28
CA ARG A 69 -7.27 -15.66 -38.06
C ARG A 69 -6.03 -16.36 -37.49
N SER A 70 -6.27 -17.41 -36.71
CA SER A 70 -5.88 -18.79 -37.09
C SER A 70 -6.40 -19.80 -36.06
N LYS A 71 -7.22 -20.74 -36.54
CA LYS A 71 -7.58 -21.99 -35.89
C LYS A 71 -6.30 -22.78 -35.58
N THR A 72 -6.09 -23.21 -34.34
CA THR A 72 -5.81 -24.61 -33.93
C THR A 72 -5.22 -24.69 -32.52
N GLN A 73 -5.81 -25.60 -31.74
CA GLN A 73 -5.21 -26.44 -30.69
C GLN A 73 -4.93 -25.91 -29.26
N LYS A 74 -5.57 -26.66 -28.34
CA LYS A 74 -5.21 -27.00 -26.95
C LYS A 74 -5.55 -25.97 -25.88
N ALA A 75 -6.81 -26.08 -25.43
CA ALA A 75 -7.31 -25.54 -24.17
C ALA A 75 -6.59 -26.19 -22.97
N PHE A 76 -6.02 -25.38 -22.09
CA PHE A 76 -5.65 -25.76 -20.74
C PHE A 76 -6.74 -25.25 -19.78
N PRO A 77 -7.34 -26.10 -18.92
CA PRO A 77 -8.27 -25.65 -17.91
C PRO A 77 -7.45 -25.22 -16.68
N PHE A 78 -7.12 -23.93 -16.60
CA PHE A 78 -6.78 -23.32 -15.30
C PHE A 78 -7.99 -22.53 -14.85
N PRO A 79 -8.41 -22.64 -13.56
CA PRO A 79 -9.59 -21.96 -13.08
C PRO A 79 -9.38 -20.46 -13.26
N LEU A 80 -10.11 -19.89 -14.22
CA LEU A 80 -10.42 -18.48 -14.25
C LEU A 80 -11.21 -18.25 -12.96
N SER A 81 -10.57 -17.70 -11.93
CA SER A 81 -11.31 -16.83 -11.03
C SER A 81 -11.93 -15.77 -11.93
N LEU A 82 -13.20 -15.98 -12.22
CA LEU A 82 -14.06 -15.11 -12.99
C LEU A 82 -14.03 -13.76 -12.27
N GLN A 83 -13.19 -12.86 -12.76
CA GLN A 83 -13.20 -11.49 -12.31
C GLN A 83 -14.40 -10.86 -12.98
N GLU A 84 -15.48 -10.75 -12.21
CA GLU A 84 -16.73 -10.10 -12.62
C GLU A 84 -16.40 -8.81 -13.41
N PRO A 85 -16.98 -8.62 -14.60
CA PRO A 85 -16.72 -7.47 -15.46
C PRO A 85 -17.31 -6.21 -14.80
N GLY A 86 -16.52 -5.56 -13.93
CA GLY A 86 -16.95 -4.35 -13.23
C GLY A 86 -16.09 -3.92 -12.05
N GLN A 87 -15.19 -4.76 -11.55
CA GLN A 87 -14.28 -4.38 -10.47
C GLN A 87 -13.21 -3.39 -10.98
N PRO A 88 -13.12 -2.15 -10.43
CA PRO A 88 -12.10 -1.19 -10.81
C PRO A 88 -10.72 -1.71 -10.39
N TYR A 89 -9.78 -1.76 -11.34
CA TYR A 89 -8.40 -2.15 -11.06
C TYR A 89 -7.71 -1.12 -10.15
N LYS A 90 -6.90 -1.60 -9.21
CA LYS A 90 -6.07 -0.74 -8.35
C LYS A 90 -4.84 -0.24 -9.08
N LYS A 91 -4.44 1.00 -8.82
CA LYS A 91 -3.19 1.60 -9.33
C LYS A 91 -1.99 0.93 -8.65
N VAL A 92 -0.93 0.63 -9.40
CA VAL A 92 0.30 0.09 -8.81
C VAL A 92 1.09 1.21 -8.13
N ALA A 93 1.36 1.07 -6.84
CA ALA A 93 2.22 1.98 -6.11
C ALA A 93 3.69 1.63 -6.36
N VAL A 94 4.46 2.64 -6.76
CA VAL A 94 5.90 2.55 -6.96
C VAL A 94 6.60 3.09 -5.73
N VAL A 95 7.65 2.39 -5.25
CA VAL A 95 8.34 2.67 -3.98
C VAL A 95 8.81 4.11 -3.90
N GLU A 96 9.37 4.63 -4.98
CA GLU A 96 9.89 5.98 -5.11
C GLU A 96 8.78 7.03 -5.00
N ASN A 97 7.55 6.66 -5.39
CA ASN A 97 6.37 7.52 -5.37
C ASN A 97 5.52 7.34 -4.10
N PHE A 98 5.95 6.54 -3.12
CA PHE A 98 5.18 6.33 -1.89
C PHE A 98 4.91 7.65 -1.16
N PHE A 99 5.88 8.57 -1.14
CA PHE A 99 5.69 9.89 -0.53
C PHE A 99 4.55 10.65 -1.21
N ASP A 100 4.60 10.83 -2.53
CA ASP A 100 3.62 11.62 -3.28
C ASP A 100 2.22 11.01 -3.20
N ILE A 101 2.12 9.68 -3.27
CA ILE A 101 0.86 8.96 -3.14
C ILE A 101 0.23 9.21 -1.77
N ILE A 102 0.99 8.99 -0.69
CA ILE A 102 0.46 9.13 0.66
C ILE A 102 0.18 10.60 0.97
N TYR A 103 1.07 11.51 0.58
CA TYR A 103 0.90 12.95 0.75
C TYR A 103 -0.34 13.46 0.02
N GLY A 104 -0.53 13.10 -1.26
CA GLY A 104 -1.69 13.51 -2.04
C GLY A 104 -3.01 13.02 -1.44
N VAL A 105 -3.08 11.78 -0.96
CA VAL A 105 -4.29 11.27 -0.28
C VAL A 105 -4.47 11.95 1.09
N HIS A 106 -3.41 12.13 1.84
CA HIS A 106 -3.48 12.64 3.21
C HIS A 106 -3.83 14.13 3.26
N VAL A 107 -3.18 14.93 2.41
CA VAL A 107 -3.27 16.39 2.40
C VAL A 107 -4.33 16.86 1.40
N SER A 108 -4.34 16.37 0.17
CA SER A 108 -5.26 16.88 -0.87
C SER A 108 -6.70 16.42 -0.71
N LEU A 109 -6.99 15.34 0.04
CA LEU A 109 -8.37 14.99 0.42
C LEU A 109 -8.85 15.71 1.69
N GLY A 110 -8.04 16.62 2.25
CA GLY A 110 -8.44 17.50 3.33
C GLY A 110 -9.54 18.44 2.85
N SER A 111 -10.71 18.40 3.48
CA SER A 111 -11.86 19.23 3.11
C SER A 111 -11.68 20.73 3.40
N ARG A 112 -10.59 21.13 4.05
CA ARG A 112 -10.21 22.54 4.31
C ARG A 112 -8.70 22.66 4.24
N ALA A 113 -8.19 23.80 3.75
CA ALA A 113 -6.75 24.08 3.64
C ALA A 113 -5.96 23.92 4.96
N THR A 114 -6.65 23.86 6.09
CA THR A 114 -6.08 23.72 7.43
C THR A 114 -6.22 22.33 8.05
N ARG A 115 -6.96 21.39 7.44
CA ARG A 115 -7.20 20.05 8.02
C ARG A 115 -7.02 18.93 6.99
N HIS A 116 -6.07 18.05 7.26
CA HIS A 116 -5.82 16.83 6.49
C HIS A 116 -6.98 15.83 6.61
N ALA A 117 -7.02 14.84 5.71
CA ALA A 117 -8.06 13.81 5.64
C ALA A 117 -8.16 12.93 6.91
N GLY A 118 -7.10 12.89 7.72
CA GLY A 118 -7.00 12.05 8.93
C GLY A 118 -6.55 10.61 8.65
N GLN A 119 -6.09 9.92 9.69
CA GLN A 119 -5.45 8.59 9.58
C GLN A 119 -6.38 7.52 8.99
N LYS A 120 -7.62 7.40 9.52
CA LYS A 120 -8.59 6.38 9.08
C LYS A 120 -8.96 6.51 7.61
N ARG A 121 -9.24 7.75 7.16
CA ARG A 121 -9.62 8.04 5.77
C ARG A 121 -8.45 7.81 4.82
N THR A 122 -7.25 8.29 5.18
CA THR A 122 -6.04 8.11 4.37
C THR A 122 -5.75 6.62 4.16
N TYR A 123 -5.79 5.82 5.23
CA TYR A 123 -5.55 4.39 5.15
C TYR A 123 -6.56 3.69 4.24
N ARG A 124 -7.86 3.96 4.44
CA ARG A 124 -8.95 3.38 3.64
C ARG A 124 -8.74 3.67 2.15
N THR A 125 -8.59 4.94 1.78
CA THR A 125 -8.43 5.34 0.39
C THR A 125 -7.20 4.70 -0.24
N ILE A 126 -6.07 4.63 0.46
CA ILE A 126 -4.86 3.97 -0.07
C ILE A 126 -5.11 2.48 -0.33
N THR A 127 -5.71 1.77 0.63
CA THR A 127 -5.98 0.33 0.48
C THR A 127 -6.98 0.01 -0.62
N GLU A 128 -7.91 0.93 -0.91
CA GLU A 128 -8.90 0.79 -1.97
C GLU A 128 -8.32 1.14 -3.35
N THR A 129 -7.49 2.18 -3.44
CA THR A 129 -7.03 2.73 -4.73
C THR A 129 -5.69 2.20 -5.21
N TYR A 130 -4.80 1.78 -4.30
CA TYR A 130 -3.45 1.35 -4.63
C TYR A 130 -3.17 -0.12 -4.28
N ALA A 131 -2.37 -0.77 -5.10
CA ALA A 131 -1.78 -2.08 -4.86
C ALA A 131 -0.26 -1.94 -4.62
N PHE A 132 0.32 -2.90 -3.92
CA PHE A 132 1.77 -2.95 -3.60
C PHE A 132 2.29 -1.81 -2.71
N LEU A 133 1.41 -1.12 -1.98
CA LEU A 133 1.79 -0.13 -0.97
C LEU A 133 1.69 -0.75 0.45
N PRO A 134 2.82 -0.95 1.16
CA PRO A 134 2.82 -1.56 2.50
C PRO A 134 2.12 -0.68 3.56
N ARG A 135 1.35 -1.30 4.46
CA ARG A 135 0.68 -0.61 5.57
C ARG A 135 1.67 0.15 6.47
N GLU A 136 2.83 -0.44 6.74
CA GLU A 136 3.89 0.16 7.55
C GLU A 136 4.38 1.50 6.99
N ALA A 137 4.50 1.61 5.66
CA ALA A 137 4.89 2.86 5.01
C ALA A 137 3.83 3.95 5.23
N VAL A 138 2.54 3.61 5.15
CA VAL A 138 1.45 4.55 5.44
C VAL A 138 1.47 5.00 6.89
N THR A 139 1.53 4.05 7.83
CA THR A 139 1.53 4.36 9.27
C THR A 139 2.72 5.23 9.65
N LYS A 140 3.93 4.91 9.14
CA LYS A 140 5.14 5.68 9.42
C LYS A 140 5.10 7.08 8.82
N PHE A 141 4.48 7.26 7.65
CA PHE A 141 4.26 8.60 7.10
C PHE A 141 3.34 9.42 8.02
N LEU A 142 2.21 8.85 8.42
CA LEU A 142 1.22 9.53 9.25
C LEU A 142 1.76 9.90 10.64
N SER A 143 2.60 9.05 11.23
CA SER A 143 3.25 9.35 12.52
C SER A 143 4.23 10.52 12.43
N LEU A 144 4.79 10.79 11.23
CA LEU A 144 5.71 11.91 11.00
C LEU A 144 4.98 13.22 10.68
N CYS A 145 3.65 13.21 10.50
CA CYS A 145 2.88 14.41 10.21
C CYS A 145 2.66 15.22 11.49
N SER A 146 3.30 16.39 11.63
CA SER A 146 3.20 17.26 12.81
C SER A 146 1.78 17.78 13.11
N GLN A 147 0.94 17.92 12.08
CA GLN A 147 -0.45 18.38 12.21
C GLN A 147 -1.40 17.28 12.69
N CYS A 148 -1.06 16.00 12.47
CA CYS A 148 -1.92 14.86 12.77
C CYS A 148 -1.40 13.98 13.92
N SER A 149 -0.09 13.95 14.17
CA SER A 149 0.53 13.13 15.22
C SER A 149 0.07 13.52 16.64
N LYS A 150 -0.22 14.81 16.87
CA LYS A 150 -0.71 15.30 18.17
C LYS A 150 -2.10 14.77 18.55
N LEU A 151 -2.90 14.33 17.57
CA LEU A 151 -4.24 13.79 17.79
C LEU A 151 -4.23 12.28 18.09
N THR A 152 -3.15 11.56 17.74
CA THR A 152 -3.06 10.12 17.99
C THR A 152 -2.63 9.78 19.42
N THR A 153 -1.93 10.70 20.10
CA THR A 153 -1.42 10.50 21.47
C THR A 153 -2.51 10.60 22.56
N LYS A 154 -3.69 11.16 22.26
CA LYS A 154 -4.77 11.31 23.27
C LYS A 154 -5.53 10.03 23.63
N VAL A 155 -5.18 8.87 23.06
CA VAL A 155 -5.99 7.63 23.20
C VAL A 155 -5.49 6.68 24.30
N TYR A 156 -4.33 6.91 24.92
CA TYR A 156 -3.92 6.14 26.10
C TYR A 156 -3.24 7.05 27.12
N LEU A 157 -4.04 7.84 27.84
CA LEU A 157 -3.68 8.16 29.22
C LEU A 157 -4.33 7.05 30.08
N PRO A 158 -3.55 6.18 30.75
CA PRO A 158 -4.13 5.35 31.78
C PRO A 158 -4.72 6.28 32.84
N LYS A 159 -5.99 6.08 33.14
CA LYS A 159 -6.73 6.77 34.20
C LYS A 159 -5.90 6.62 35.47
N SER A 160 -5.33 7.72 35.98
CA SER A 160 -4.64 7.72 37.26
C SER A 160 -5.63 7.26 38.32
N GLU A 161 -5.41 6.07 38.88
CA GLU A 161 -6.19 5.59 40.01
C GLU A 161 -6.00 6.55 41.20
N PRO A 162 -7.06 6.88 41.96
CA PRO A 162 -6.91 7.67 43.17
C PRO A 162 -6.04 6.90 44.16
N ARG A 163 -4.94 7.52 44.58
CA ARG A 163 -4.11 7.06 45.70
C ARG A 163 -4.99 6.97 46.94
N MET A 164 -5.29 5.76 47.41
CA MET A 164 -5.86 5.57 48.76
C MET A 164 -4.75 5.86 49.77
N GLU A 165 -4.88 6.99 50.47
CA GLU A 165 -4.08 7.28 51.66
C GLU A 165 -4.46 6.29 52.78
N PRO A 166 -3.49 5.75 53.54
CA PRO A 166 -3.81 4.93 54.70
C PRO A 166 -4.42 5.80 55.79
N ARG A 167 -5.59 5.39 56.30
CA ARG A 167 -6.14 5.93 57.55
C ARG A 167 -5.27 5.43 58.70
N ASN A 168 -4.55 6.34 59.34
CA ASN A 168 -3.96 6.08 60.65
C ASN A 168 -5.09 6.19 61.68
N ASP A 169 -5.47 5.08 62.30
CA ASP A 169 -6.37 5.05 63.45
C ASP A 169 -5.57 4.54 64.64
N ASP A 170 -4.83 5.45 65.27
CA ASP A 170 -4.24 5.25 66.60
C ASP A 170 -5.05 6.08 67.60
N THR A 171 -6.18 5.54 68.03
CA THR A 171 -6.91 6.06 69.20
C THR A 171 -6.83 5.02 70.32
N VAL A 172 -5.83 5.16 71.18
CA VAL A 172 -5.70 4.43 72.45
C VAL A 172 -6.65 5.05 73.48
N PRO A 173 -7.56 4.31 74.14
CA PRO A 173 -8.36 4.84 75.24
C PRO A 173 -7.54 4.86 76.55
N PRO A 174 -7.78 5.82 77.46
CA PRO A 174 -7.12 5.83 78.76
C PRO A 174 -7.72 4.75 79.67
N SER A 175 -6.84 4.12 80.44
CA SER A 175 -7.20 3.23 81.55
C SER A 175 -7.52 4.08 82.78
N GLU A 176 -8.73 3.93 83.32
CA GLU A 176 -9.08 4.11 84.75
C GLU A 176 -10.35 3.32 85.06
#